data_AF-A0A849F636-F1
#
_entry.id   AF-A0A849F636-F1
#
_cell.length_a   1.000
_cell.length_b   1.000
_cell.length_c   1.000
_cell.angle_alpha   90.00
_cell.angle_beta   90.00
_cell.angle_gamma   90.00
#
_symmetry.space_group_name_H-M   'P 1'
#
loop_
_entity.id
_entity.type
_entity.pdbx_description
1 polymer ?
#
loop_
_entity_poly.entity_id
_entity_poly.type
_entity_poly.pdbx_seq_one_letter_code
_entity_poly.pdbx_strand_id
1 'polypeptide(L)' 'ANMGELVALATFVSFVVAPFIGYMNLKNVMSNELPEAYKPKRGLQILTYLGIIFLSVFSLIYFWMVVF' A
#
# COMPACT_ATOMS: atom_id res chain seq x y z
N ALA A 1 -11.79 27.62 6.72
CA ALA A 1 -12.48 26.31 6.72
C ALA A 1 -11.80 25.41 5.69
N ASN A 2 -11.78 24.08 5.87
CA ASN A 2 -11.35 23.04 4.90
C ASN A 2 -9.93 22.44 4.94
N MET A 3 -8.98 22.88 5.76
CA MET A 3 -7.68 22.17 5.79
C MET A 3 -7.82 20.71 6.28
N GLY A 4 -8.71 20.45 7.25
CA GLY A 4 -8.95 19.09 7.76
C GLY A 4 -9.51 18.13 6.70
N GLU A 5 -10.44 18.60 5.87
CA GLU A 5 -11.03 17.80 4.79
C GLU A 5 -10.03 17.47 3.68
N LEU A 6 -9.17 18.44 3.32
CA LEU A 6 -8.11 18.21 2.33
C LEU A 6 -7.08 17.20 2.82
N VAL A 7 -6.70 17.28 4.10
CA VAL A 7 -5.80 16.30 4.72
C VAL A 7 -6.45 14.93 4.74
N ALA A 8 -7.73 14.83 5.14
CA ALA A 8 -8.49 13.59 5.14
C ALA A 8 -8.55 12.93 3.75
N LEU A 9 -8.84 13.71 2.71
CA LEU A 9 -8.88 13.24 1.34
C LEU A 9 -7.50 12.74 0.87
N ALA A 10 -6.44 13.51 1.11
CA ALA A 10 -5.08 13.13 0.72
C ALA A 10 -4.62 11.85 1.44
N THR A 11 -4.93 11.72 2.72
CA THR A 11 -4.67 10.52 3.53
C THR A 11 -5.42 9.31 2.97
N PHE A 12 -6.72 9.46 2.65
CA PHE A 12 -7.50 8.38 2.04
C PHE A 12 -6.92 7.93 0.70
N VAL A 13 -6.64 8.87 -0.21
CA VAL A 13 -6.05 8.58 -1.51
C VAL A 13 -4.72 7.84 -1.35
N SER A 14 -3.89 8.25 -0.38
CA SER A 14 -2.62 7.59 -0.09
C SER A 14 -2.81 6.13 0.34
N PHE A 15 -3.81 5.82 1.17
CA PHE A 15 -4.11 4.45 1.58
C PHE A 15 -4.65 3.58 0.46
N VAL A 16 -5.41 4.16 -0.48
CA VAL A 16 -5.88 3.43 -1.66
C VAL A 16 -4.72 3.12 -2.60
N VAL A 17 -3.84 4.09 -2.85
CA VAL A 17 -2.75 3.97 -3.85
C VAL A 17 -1.59 3.10 -3.36
N ALA A 18 -1.26 3.14 -2.07
CA ALA A 18 -0.11 2.43 -1.52
C ALA A 18 -0.14 0.89 -1.73
N PRO A 19 -1.27 0.16 -1.59
CA PRO A 19 -1.40 -1.24 -1.98
C PRO A 19 -0.98 -1.52 -3.44
N PHE A 20 -1.42 -0.68 -4.38
CA PHE A 20 -1.08 -0.84 -5.80
C PHE A 20 0.42 -0.68 -6.02
N ILE A 21 1.01 0.38 -5.46
CA ILE A 21 2.46 0.64 -5.57
C ILE A 21 3.25 -0.49 -4.90
N GLY A 22 2.83 -0.95 -3.71
CA GLY A 22 3.48 -2.05 -3.00
C GLY A 22 3.48 -3.35 -3.81
N TYR A 23 2.35 -3.70 -4.43
CA TYR A 23 2.25 -4.87 -5.30
C TYR A 23 3.11 -4.74 -6.56
N MET A 24 3.03 -3.59 -7.25
CA MET A 24 3.84 -3.32 -8.44
C MET A 24 5.33 -3.40 -8.12
N ASN A 25 5.76 -2.83 -6.99
CA ASN A 25 7.15 -2.88 -6.56
C ASN A 25 7.60 -4.32 -6.27
N LEU A 26 6.80 -5.10 -5.53
CA LEU A 26 7.12 -6.50 -5.25
C LEU A 26 7.22 -7.30 -6.55
N LYS A 27 6.28 -7.13 -7.49
CA LYS A 27 6.30 -7.81 -8.79
C LYS A 27 7.53 -7.43 -9.62
N ASN A 28 7.90 -6.15 -9.63
CA ASN A 28 9.05 -5.64 -10.37
C ASN A 28 10.36 -6.20 -9.81
N VAL A 29 10.51 -6.15 -8.48
CA VAL A 29 11.71 -6.63 -7.81
C VAL A 29 11.85 -8.15 -7.90
N MET A 30 10.73 -8.88 -8.01
CA MET A 30 10.72 -10.33 -8.22
C MET A 30 10.86 -10.75 -9.69
N SER A 31 10.99 -9.82 -10.64
CA SER A 31 11.10 -10.12 -12.06
C SER A 31 12.36 -10.93 -12.40
N ASN A 32 12.38 -11.51 -13.61
CA ASN A 32 13.53 -12.26 -14.11
C ASN A 32 14.70 -11.35 -14.54
N GLU A 33 14.53 -10.03 -14.51
CA GLU A 33 15.57 -9.06 -14.88
C GLU A 33 16.58 -8.84 -13.75
N LEU A 34 16.21 -9.21 -12.51
CA LEU A 34 17.07 -9.08 -11.33
C LEU A 34 17.68 -10.44 -10.95
N PRO A 35 19.01 -10.52 -10.75
CA PRO A 35 19.66 -11.72 -10.23
C PRO A 35 19.09 -12.12 -8.87
N GLU A 36 18.95 -13.42 -8.60
CA GLU A 36 18.39 -13.97 -7.36
C GLU A 36 19.05 -13.41 -6.09
N ALA A 37 20.34 -13.08 -6.15
CA ALA A 37 21.08 -12.48 -5.03
C ALA A 37 20.52 -11.11 -4.57
N TYR A 38 19.85 -10.38 -5.46
CA TYR A 38 19.25 -9.08 -5.18
C TYR A 38 17.74 -9.17 -4.91
N LYS A 39 17.13 -10.36 -5.03
CA LYS A 39 15.71 -10.53 -4.75
C LYS A 39 15.44 -10.46 -3.23
N PRO A 40 14.31 -9.89 -2.81
CA PRO A 40 13.96 -9.71 -1.42
C PRO A 40 13.79 -11.08 -0.77
N LYS A 41 14.37 -11.24 0.42
CA LYS A 41 14.18 -12.43 1.24
C LYS A 41 12.69 -12.61 1.57
N ARG A 42 12.28 -13.86 1.85
CA ARG A 42 10.88 -14.20 2.18
C ARG A 42 10.26 -13.31 3.27
N GLY A 43 11.03 -12.91 4.28
CA GLY A 43 10.55 -12.01 5.33
C GLY A 43 10.10 -10.64 4.80
N LEU A 44 10.85 -10.06 3.85
CA LEU A 44 10.50 -8.77 3.26
C LEU A 44 9.27 -8.91 2.34
N GLN A 45 9.15 -10.03 1.62
CA GLN A 45 7.95 -10.32 0.82
C GLN A 45 6.70 -10.41 1.70
N ILE A 46 6.78 -11.14 2.82
CA ILE A 46 5.69 -11.24 3.80
C ILE A 46 5.35 -9.86 4.36
N LEU A 47 6.36 -9.06 4.73
CA LEU A 47 6.14 -7.69 5.22
C LEU A 47 5.42 -6.83 4.17
N THR A 48 5.77 -6.94 2.89
CA THR A 48 5.06 -6.24 1.81
C THR A 48 3.61 -6.68 1.72
N TYR A 49 3.32 -7.99 1.74
CA TYR A 49 1.94 -8.49 1.70
C TYR A 49 1.12 -8.07 2.93
N LEU A 50 1.71 -8.13 4.13
CA LEU A 50 1.07 -7.65 5.36
C LEU A 50 0.75 -6.16 5.27
N GLY A 51 1.68 -5.34 4.76
CA GLY A 51 1.45 -3.92 4.55
C GLY A 51 0.33 -3.65 3.54
N ILE A 52 0.29 -4.38 2.43
CA ILE A 52 -0.78 -4.28 1.42
C ILE A 52 -2.14 -4.59 2.05
N ILE A 53 -2.25 -5.70 2.79
CA ILE A 53 -3.50 -6.11 3.45
C ILE A 53 -3.92 -5.07 4.49
N PHE A 54 -2.98 -4.66 5.36
CA PHE A 54 -3.22 -3.66 6.40
C PHE A 54 -3.74 -2.35 5.82
N LEU A 55 -3.07 -1.80 4.80
CA LEU A 55 -3.46 -0.53 4.16
C LEU A 55 -4.79 -0.66 3.40
N SER A 56 -5.07 -1.80 2.78
CA SER A 56 -6.35 -2.05 2.10
C SER A 56 -7.51 -2.08 3.10
N VAL A 57 -7.35 -2.78 4.22
CA VAL A 57 -8.34 -2.80 5.31
C VAL A 57 -8.51 -1.41 5.91
N PHE A 58 -7.41 -0.71 6.17
CA PHE A 58 -7.46 0.65 6.72
C PHE A 58 -8.17 1.62 5.77
N SER A 59 -7.94 1.49 4.46
CA SER A 59 -8.62 2.27 3.42
C SER A 59 -10.14 2.02 3.45
N LEU A 60 -10.58 0.76 3.54
CA LEU A 60 -12.01 0.41 3.62
C LEU A 60 -12.68 0.96 4.89
N ILE A 61 -12.01 0.83 6.05
CA ILE A 61 -12.50 1.37 7.32
C ILE A 61 -12.59 2.90 7.26
N TYR A 62 -11.57 3.56 6.71
CA TYR A 62 -11.54 5.01 6.58
C TYR A 62 -12.63 5.50 5.63
N PHE A 63 -12.84 4.82 4.50
CA PHE A 63 -13.92 5.10 3.57
C PHE A 63 -15.28 5.01 4.27
N TRP A 64 -15.51 3.96 5.05
CA TRP A 64 -16.73 3.79 5.83
C TRP A 64 -16.95 4.97 6.79
N MET A 65 -15.92 5.34 7.57
CA MET A 65 -15.98 6.44 8.55
C MET A 65 -16.24 7.81 7.93
N VAL A 66 -15.78 8.05 6.69
CA VAL A 66 -15.96 9.34 6.00
C VAL A 66 -17.33 9.43 5.33
N VAL A 67 -17.85 8.30 4.82
CA VAL A 67 -19.11 8.27 4.06
C VAL A 67 -20.34 8.09 4.94
N PHE A 68 -20.22 7.36 6.06
CA PHE A 68 -21.31 7.01 6.97
C PHE A 68 -21.04 7.55 8.38
#